data_AF-A0A2H0QUT4-F1
#
_entry.id   AF-A0A2H0QUT4-F1
#
_cell.length_a   1.000
_cell.length_b   1.000
_cell.length_c   1.000
_cell.angle_alpha   90.00
_cell.angle_beta   90.00
_cell.angle_gamma   90.00
#
_symmetry.space_group_name_H-M   'P 1'
#
loop_
_entity.id
_entity.type
_entity.pdbx_description
1 polymer ?
#
loop_
_entity_poly.entity_id
_entity_poly.type
_entity_poly.pdbx_seq_one_letter_code
_entity_poly.pdbx_strand_id
1 'polypeptide(L)'
;MRYQTKKLGDVLNYEQPTKYIVNSTDYSDSYETPVLTAGKTFVKGYTNEEENIFPADKLPVIIFDDFTTASQLVDFKFKVKSSAMKIL
;
A
#
# COMPACT_ATOMS: atom_id res chain seq x y z
N MET A 1 28.52 -10.91 14.76
CA MET A 1 27.45 -9.90 14.86
C MET A 1 26.48 -10.32 15.96
N ARG A 2 26.00 -9.39 16.80
CA ARG A 2 24.93 -9.65 17.79
C ARG A 2 23.68 -8.91 17.31
N TYR A 3 22.60 -9.62 17.07
CA TYR A 3 21.30 -9.03 16.76
C TYR A 3 20.57 -8.67 18.06
N GLN A 4 19.75 -7.63 18.02
CA GLN A 4 18.91 -7.20 19.13
C GLN A 4 17.45 -7.17 18.69
N THR A 5 16.55 -7.62 19.56
CA THR A 5 15.11 -7.53 19.32
C THR A 5 14.64 -6.09 19.56
N LYS A 6 13.83 -5.58 18.64
CA LYS A 6 13.16 -4.26 18.72
C LYS A 6 11.68 -4.44 18.43
N LYS A 7 10.83 -3.52 18.91
CA LYS A 7 9.43 -3.47 18.47
C LYS A 7 9.40 -2.90 17.05
N LEU A 8 8.46 -3.35 16.22
CA LEU A 8 8.31 -2.81 14.86
C LEU A 8 8.06 -1.30 14.86
N GLY A 9 7.23 -0.80 15.78
CA GLY A 9 7.00 0.65 15.93
C GLY A 9 8.21 1.46 16.41
N ASP A 10 9.30 0.82 16.82
CA ASP A 10 10.56 1.52 17.12
C ASP A 10 11.41 1.78 15.85
N VAL A 11 11.09 1.09 14.74
CA VAL A 11 11.89 1.10 13.50
C VAL A 11 11.08 1.39 12.24
N LEU A 12 9.76 1.34 12.30
CA LEU A 12 8.83 1.63 11.20
C LEU A 12 7.89 2.77 11.59
N ASN A 13 7.61 3.66 10.63
CA ASN A 13 6.66 4.74 10.79
C ASN A 13 5.31 4.32 10.20
N TYR A 14 4.23 4.60 10.92
CA TYR A 14 2.90 4.30 10.42
C TYR A 14 2.28 5.50 9.70
N GLU A 15 1.77 5.26 8.49
CA GLU A 15 0.96 6.21 7.72
C GLU A 15 -0.41 5.60 7.38
N GLN A 16 -1.49 6.35 7.62
CA GLN A 16 -2.84 5.94 7.23
C GLN A 16 -3.01 6.05 5.71
N PRO A 17 -3.66 5.07 5.04
CA PRO A 17 -3.71 5.03 3.59
C PRO A 17 -4.82 5.93 3.00
N THR A 18 -5.63 6.60 3.82
CA THR A 18 -6.83 7.36 3.41
C THR A 18 -6.57 8.34 2.28
N LYS A 19 -5.42 9.02 2.29
CA LYS A 19 -5.02 9.96 1.24
C LYS A 19 -4.95 9.29 -0.14
N TYR A 20 -4.55 8.03 -0.20
CA TYR A 20 -4.27 7.29 -1.42
C TYR A 20 -5.45 6.42 -1.88
N ILE A 21 -6.62 6.56 -1.25
CA ILE A 21 -7.82 5.81 -1.67
C ILE A 21 -8.28 6.31 -3.04
N VAL A 22 -8.56 5.36 -3.94
CA VAL A 22 -9.19 5.63 -5.23
C VAL A 22 -10.61 6.17 -5.06
N ASN A 23 -10.98 7.15 -5.86
CA ASN A 23 -12.33 7.72 -5.88
C ASN A 23 -13.28 6.91 -6.77
N SER A 24 -12.74 6.25 -7.80
CA SER A 24 -13.51 5.44 -8.75
C SER A 24 -13.23 3.94 -8.60
N THR A 25 -14.18 3.13 -9.09
CA THR A 25 -14.02 1.69 -9.29
C THR A 25 -13.96 1.28 -10.76
N ASP A 26 -13.83 2.26 -11.66
CA ASP A 26 -13.55 2.01 -13.07
C ASP A 26 -12.09 1.61 -13.22
N TYR A 27 -11.85 0.30 -13.28
CA TYR A 27 -10.51 -0.27 -13.43
C TYR A 27 -10.35 -0.90 -14.81
N SER A 28 -9.18 -0.72 -15.40
CA SER A 28 -8.83 -1.29 -16.70
C SER A 28 -7.36 -1.67 -16.71
N ASP A 29 -7.03 -2.80 -17.36
CA ASP A 29 -5.64 -3.22 -17.57
C ASP A 29 -4.86 -2.26 -18.48
N SER A 30 -5.55 -1.33 -19.16
CA SER A 30 -4.94 -0.25 -19.93
C SER A 30 -4.47 0.94 -19.10
N TYR A 31 -4.83 1.01 -17.81
CA TYR A 31 -4.42 2.10 -16.92
C TYR A 31 -3.09 1.80 -16.23
N GLU A 32 -2.40 2.84 -15.76
CA GLU A 32 -1.01 2.72 -15.31
C GLU A 32 -0.86 2.45 -13.81
N THR A 33 -1.71 3.05 -12.97
CA THR A 33 -1.49 3.06 -11.51
C THR A 33 -2.14 1.83 -10.87
N PRO A 34 -1.38 0.89 -10.27
CA PRO A 34 -1.97 -0.27 -9.59
C PRO A 34 -2.74 0.16 -8.35
N VAL A 35 -3.87 -0.51 -8.11
CA VAL A 35 -4.73 -0.34 -6.94
C VAL A 35 -4.55 -1.54 -6.02
N LEU A 36 -3.97 -1.32 -4.84
CA LEU A 36 -3.79 -2.37 -3.85
C LEU A 36 -5.05 -2.59 -3.02
N THR A 37 -5.30 -3.83 -2.60
CA THR A 37 -6.38 -4.18 -1.68
C THR A 37 -5.90 -5.21 -0.67
N ALA A 38 -6.51 -5.17 0.52
CA ALA A 38 -6.43 -6.24 1.49
C ALA A 38 -7.17 -7.50 0.98
N GLY A 39 -6.77 -8.66 1.48
CA GLY A 39 -7.34 -9.96 1.17
C GLY A 39 -6.47 -10.82 0.25
N LYS A 40 -7.11 -11.77 -0.44
CA LYS A 40 -6.41 -12.81 -1.23
C LYS A 40 -5.71 -12.27 -2.48
N THR A 41 -6.22 -11.20 -3.07
CA THR A 41 -5.68 -10.61 -4.30
C THR A 41 -5.06 -9.27 -3.97
N PHE A 42 -3.73 -9.15 -4.04
CA PHE A 42 -3.03 -7.94 -3.61
C PHE A 42 -3.28 -6.73 -4.53
N VAL A 43 -3.16 -6.92 -5.85
CA VAL A 43 -3.48 -5.90 -6.85
C VAL A 43 -4.91 -6.13 -7.34
N LYS A 44 -5.81 -5.18 -7.08
CA LYS A 44 -7.22 -5.27 -7.45
C LYS A 44 -7.48 -4.96 -8.92
N GLY A 45 -6.63 -4.14 -9.53
CA GLY A 45 -6.72 -3.61 -10.88
C GLY A 45 -5.86 -2.35 -11.01
N TYR A 46 -6.05 -1.60 -12.09
CA TYR A 46 -5.33 -0.35 -12.34
C TYR A 46 -6.31 0.82 -12.50
N THR A 47 -5.89 2.03 -12.10
CA THR A 47 -6.66 3.27 -12.19
C THR A 47 -5.93 4.31 -13.02
N ASN A 48 -6.67 5.17 -13.70
CA ASN A 48 -6.18 6.35 -14.40
C ASN A 48 -6.15 7.61 -13.51
N GLU A 49 -6.45 7.49 -12.22
CA GLU A 49 -6.33 8.62 -11.28
C GLU A 49 -4.87 9.05 -11.14
N GLU A 50 -4.60 10.33 -11.39
CA GLU A 50 -3.25 10.91 -11.34
C GLU A 50 -2.94 11.57 -9.98
N GLU A 51 -3.97 11.91 -9.21
CA GLU A 51 -3.84 12.59 -7.92
C GLU A 51 -3.70 11.61 -6.76
N ASN A 52 -2.95 12.04 -5.74
CA ASN A 52 -2.75 11.30 -4.49
C ASN A 52 -2.31 9.85 -4.74
N ILE A 53 -1.38 9.66 -5.68
CA ILE A 53 -0.62 8.41 -5.82
C ILE A 53 0.45 8.39 -4.72
N PHE A 54 0.72 7.21 -4.15
CA PHE A 54 1.76 7.07 -3.14
C PHE A 54 3.12 7.55 -3.70
N PRO A 55 3.82 8.46 -3.01
CA PRO A 55 4.93 9.19 -3.61
C PRO A 55 6.19 8.32 -3.65
N ALA A 56 6.94 8.43 -4.75
CA ALA A 56 8.06 7.52 -5.03
C ALA A 56 9.26 7.70 -4.10
N ASP A 57 9.44 8.89 -3.53
CA ASP A 57 10.50 9.21 -2.56
C ASP A 57 10.28 8.58 -1.18
N LYS A 58 9.07 8.06 -0.92
CA LYS A 58 8.75 7.29 0.30
C LYS A 58 8.86 5.78 0.11
N LEU A 59 9.17 5.30 -1.09
CA LEU A 59 9.33 3.88 -1.38
C LEU A 59 10.75 3.39 -1.01
N PRO A 60 10.93 2.10 -0.70
CA PRO A 60 9.88 1.08 -0.56
C PRO A 60 9.15 1.16 0.80
N VAL A 61 7.92 0.64 0.85
CA VAL A 61 7.11 0.55 2.08
C VAL A 61 6.64 -0.86 2.33
N ILE A 62 6.30 -1.17 3.58
CA ILE A 62 5.61 -2.40 3.93
C ILE A 62 4.10 -2.10 3.97
N ILE A 63 3.35 -2.86 3.18
CA ILE A 63 1.90 -2.88 3.27
C ILE A 63 1.48 -4.03 4.17
N PHE A 64 0.87 -3.70 5.30
CA PHE A 64 0.27 -4.66 6.22
C PHE A 64 -1.25 -4.72 6.01
N ASP A 65 -1.75 -5.92 5.78
CA ASP A 65 -3.18 -6.21 5.60
C ASP A 65 -3.84 -6.46 6.97
N ASP A 66 -4.86 -5.66 7.31
CA ASP A 66 -5.56 -5.75 8.60
C ASP A 66 -6.46 -6.99 8.74
N PHE A 67 -6.82 -7.69 7.66
CA PHE A 67 -7.65 -8.91 7.68
C PHE A 67 -6.81 -10.19 7.66
N THR A 68 -5.79 -10.25 6.80
CA THR A 68 -4.99 -11.47 6.62
C THR A 68 -3.69 -11.44 7.41
N THR A 69 -3.29 -10.29 7.97
CA THR A 69 -1.98 -10.04 8.59
C THR A 69 -0.78 -10.26 7.65
N ALA A 70 -1.05 -10.39 6.35
CA ALA A 70 0.00 -10.47 5.34
C ALA A 70 0.77 -9.14 5.28
N SER A 71 2.08 -9.24 5.09
CA SER A 71 2.96 -8.10 4.89
C SER A 71 3.63 -8.23 3.53
N GLN A 72 3.61 -7.17 2.73
CA GLN A 72 4.24 -7.15 1.42
C GLN A 72 5.11 -5.90 1.27
N LEU A 73 6.32 -6.08 0.76
CA LEU A 73 7.19 -4.96 0.39
C LEU A 73 6.71 -4.42 -0.95
N VAL A 74 6.44 -3.11 -1.02
CA VAL A 74 6.02 -2.43 -2.24
C VAL A 74 7.06 -1.38 -2.59
N ASP A 75 7.58 -1.48 -3.81
CA ASP A 75 8.63 -0.63 -4.37
C ASP A 75 8.17 0.13 -5.62
N PHE A 76 6.87 0.09 -5.93
CA PHE A 76 6.25 0.81 -7.04
C PHE A 76 5.16 1.77 -6.54
N LYS A 77 4.82 2.77 -7.37
CA LYS A 77 3.74 3.72 -7.07
C LYS A 77 2.38 3.02 -7.07
N PHE A 78 1.50 3.37 -6.13
CA PHE A 78 0.18 2.74 -6.03
C PHE A 78 -0.88 3.70 -5.49
N LYS A 79 -2.14 3.29 -5.64
CA LYS A 79 -3.27 3.74 -4.81
C LYS A 79 -3.87 2.55 -4.07
N VAL A 80 -4.76 2.78 -3.12
CA VAL A 80 -5.41 1.71 -2.36
C VAL A 80 -6.93 1.69 -2.59
N LYS A 81 -7.56 0.53 -2.44
CA LYS A 81 -9.01 0.38 -2.59
C LYS A 81 -9.81 0.87 -1.38
N SER A 82 -9.24 0.76 -0.18
CA SER A 82 -9.88 1.09 1.10
C SER A 82 -8.84 1.39 2.17
N SER A 83 -9.31 1.74 3.37
CA SER A 83 -8.46 2.00 4.54
C SER A 83 -8.01 0.75 5.29
N ALA A 84 -8.37 -0.46 4.82
CA ALA A 84 -8.09 -1.72 5.52
C ALA A 84 -6.64 -2.22 5.34
N MET A 85 -5.67 -1.30 5.34
CA MET A 85 -4.25 -1.56 5.20
C MET A 85 -3.46 -0.54 6.03
N LYS A 86 -2.24 -0.89 6.42
CA LYS A 86 -1.27 0.03 7.00
C LYS A 86 -0.08 0.18 6.08
N ILE A 87 0.38 1.42 5.92
CA ILE A 87 1.64 1.74 5.25
C ILE A 87 2.67 1.91 6.36
N LEU A 88 3.69 1.05 6.38
CA LEU A 88 4.73 0.94 7.41
C LEU A 88 6.12 1.16 6.82
#